data_AF-A0A0B6Z544-F1
#
_entry.id   AF-A0A0B6Z544-F1
#
_cell.length_a   1.000
_cell.length_b   1.000
_cell.length_c   1.000
_cell.angle_alpha   90.00
_cell.angle_beta   90.00
_cell.angle_gamma   90.00
#
_symmetry.space_group_name_H-M   'P 1'
#
loop_
_entity.id
_entity.type
_entity.pdbx_description
1 polymer ?
#
loop_
_entity_poly.entity_id
_entity_poly.type
_entity_poly.pdbx_seq_one_letter_code
_entity_poly.pdbx_strand_id
1 'polypeptide(L)'
;SLVKQKFKMFAVTVMLSFFVFSLLCGTSLTSPPDSLRQVNVLYRHGDRSPTSVYPKDINKASVWPDGFGWLSNIGKIQQYELGQYLRQRYDGFINTSHYNHEEISVQ
;
A
#
# COMPACT_ATOMS: atom_id res chain seq x y z
N SER A 1 -17.96 6.34 -66.55
CA SER A 1 -19.18 5.53 -66.42
C SER A 1 -19.65 5.55 -64.98
N LEU A 2 -20.96 5.44 -64.75
CA LEU A 2 -21.61 5.39 -63.43
C LEU A 2 -20.95 4.37 -62.48
N VAL A 3 -20.45 3.27 -63.03
CA VAL A 3 -19.73 2.20 -62.32
C VAL A 3 -18.46 2.71 -61.62
N LYS A 4 -17.65 3.55 -62.29
CA LYS A 4 -16.43 4.12 -61.69
C LYS A 4 -16.74 5.06 -60.52
N GLN A 5 -17.88 5.76 -60.57
CA GLN A 5 -18.33 6.68 -59.52
C GLN A 5 -18.88 5.94 -58.30
N LYS A 6 -19.65 4.86 -58.52
CA LYS A 6 -20.10 3.95 -57.45
C LYS A 6 -18.92 3.28 -56.74
N PHE A 7 -17.89 2.87 -57.48
CA PHE A 7 -16.68 2.29 -56.91
C PHE A 7 -15.88 3.30 -56.06
N LYS A 8 -15.74 4.55 -56.53
CA LYS A 8 -15.13 5.63 -55.74
C LYS A 8 -15.89 5.92 -54.45
N MET A 9 -17.22 6.03 -54.50
CA MET A 9 -18.02 6.22 -53.29
C MET A 9 -17.85 5.05 -52.31
N PHE A 10 -17.92 3.80 -52.79
CA PHE A 10 -17.71 2.62 -51.95
C PHE A 10 -16.35 2.63 -51.26
N ALA A 11 -15.28 2.95 -52.00
CA ALA A 11 -13.93 3.07 -51.45
C ALA A 11 -13.84 4.18 -50.38
N VAL A 12 -14.46 5.34 -50.61
CA VAL A 12 -14.49 6.45 -49.64
C VAL A 12 -15.23 6.04 -48.36
N THR A 13 -16.37 5.36 -48.47
CA THR A 13 -17.14 4.90 -47.30
C THR A 13 -16.36 3.86 -46.50
N VAL A 14 -15.68 2.93 -47.19
CA VAL A 14 -14.82 1.93 -46.55
C VAL A 14 -13.65 2.62 -45.82
N MET A 15 -12.96 3.57 -46.48
CA MET A 15 -11.87 4.34 -45.86
C MET A 15 -12.34 5.15 -44.64
N LEU A 16 -13.51 5.79 -44.72
CA LEU A 16 -14.11 6.48 -43.58
C LEU A 16 -14.45 5.53 -42.43
N SER A 17 -14.98 4.34 -42.72
CA SER A 17 -15.28 3.35 -41.69
C SER A 17 -14.03 2.81 -40.99
N PHE A 18 -12.93 2.59 -41.72
CA PHE A 18 -11.63 2.23 -41.12
C PHE A 18 -11.05 3.38 -40.28
N PHE A 19 -11.18 4.63 -40.74
CA PHE A 19 -10.72 5.79 -39.98
C PHE A 19 -11.51 5.97 -38.69
N VAL A 20 -12.83 5.89 -38.74
CA VAL A 20 -13.72 5.96 -37.56
C VAL A 20 -13.44 4.80 -36.59
N PHE A 21 -13.27 3.57 -37.10
CA PHE A 21 -12.90 2.42 -36.28
C PHE A 21 -11.53 2.60 -35.61
N SER A 22 -10.55 3.19 -36.31
CA SER A 22 -9.24 3.50 -35.74
C SER A 22 -9.29 4.59 -34.66
N LEU A 23 -10.16 5.59 -34.81
CA LEU A 23 -10.40 6.62 -33.79
C LEU A 23 -11.09 6.06 -32.54
N LEU A 24 -12.07 5.16 -32.74
CA LEU A 24 -12.76 4.46 -31.64
C LEU A 24 -11.88 3.43 -30.93
N CYS A 25 -10.93 2.82 -31.64
CA CYS A 25 -9.99 1.85 -31.07
C CYS A 25 -8.75 2.53 -30.45
N GLY A 26 -8.35 3.70 -30.96
CA GLY A 26 -7.20 4.48 -30.50
C GLY A 26 -7.37 5.12 -29.12
N THR A 27 -8.60 5.22 -28.61
CA THR A 27 -8.87 5.43 -27.17
C THR A 27 -8.58 4.12 -26.44
N SER A 28 -7.30 3.82 -26.35
CA SER A 28 -6.79 2.60 -25.73
C SER A 28 -7.37 2.47 -24.33
N LEU A 29 -7.75 1.23 -24.03
CA LEU A 29 -8.10 0.65 -22.75
C LEU A 29 -6.93 0.78 -21.76
N THR A 30 -6.48 2.00 -21.45
CA THR A 30 -5.49 2.19 -20.41
C THR A 30 -6.21 1.91 -19.10
N SER A 31 -5.92 0.77 -18.49
CA SER A 31 -6.23 0.60 -17.08
C SER A 31 -5.57 1.76 -16.33
N PRO A 32 -6.24 2.34 -15.32
CA PRO A 32 -5.58 3.28 -14.43
C PRO A 32 -4.25 2.66 -13.96
N PRO A 33 -3.18 3.45 -13.80
CA PRO A 33 -1.94 2.94 -13.24
C PRO A 33 -2.24 2.28 -11.89
N ASP A 34 -1.59 1.15 -11.62
CA ASP A 34 -1.75 0.45 -10.36
C ASP A 34 -1.46 1.40 -9.20
N SER A 35 -2.37 1.45 -8.23
CA SER A 35 -2.27 2.34 -7.08
C SER A 35 -2.47 1.56 -5.78
N LEU A 36 -1.74 1.97 -4.74
CA LEU A 36 -1.87 1.40 -3.41
C LEU A 36 -3.27 1.70 -2.86
N ARG A 37 -3.99 0.65 -2.43
CA ARG A 37 -5.36 0.76 -1.90
C ARG A 37 -5.45 0.50 -0.41
N GLN A 38 -4.64 -0.40 0.10
CA GLN A 38 -4.65 -0.80 1.51
C GLN A 38 -3.30 -1.39 1.90
N VAL A 39 -2.93 -1.20 3.17
CA VAL A 39 -1.74 -1.81 3.77
C VAL A 39 -2.16 -2.54 5.03
N ASN A 40 -1.70 -3.77 5.19
CA ASN A 40 -1.80 -4.51 6.44
C ASN A 40 -0.39 -4.75 6.95
N VAL A 41 -0.09 -4.31 8.18
CA VAL A 41 1.23 -4.46 8.79
C VAL A 41 1.11 -5.43 9.97
N LEU A 42 1.76 -6.58 9.86
CA LEU A 42 1.95 -7.50 10.97
C LEU A 42 3.36 -7.32 11.51
N TYR A 43 3.47 -6.90 12.76
CA TYR A 43 4.75 -6.67 13.42
C TYR A 43 4.73 -7.27 14.82
N ARG A 44 5.92 -7.60 15.32
CA ARG A 44 6.09 -8.06 16.70
C ARG A 44 6.26 -6.85 17.62
N HIS A 45 5.90 -7.02 18.88
CA HIS A 45 6.30 -6.11 19.95
C HIS A 45 7.83 -5.87 19.94
N GLY A 46 8.28 -4.72 20.45
CA GLY A 46 9.71 -4.42 20.62
C GLY A 46 10.36 -5.23 21.74
N ASP A 47 11.61 -4.95 22.03
CA ASP A 47 12.34 -5.57 23.14
C ASP A 47 11.58 -5.50 24.47
N ARG A 48 11.58 -6.61 25.21
CA ARG A 48 10.87 -6.75 26.50
C ARG A 48 11.61 -7.69 27.42
N SER A 49 11.35 -7.57 28.71
CA SER A 49 11.82 -8.55 29.68
C SER A 49 11.21 -9.94 29.43
N PRO A 50 11.87 -11.02 29.90
CA PRO A 50 11.32 -12.37 29.82
C PRO A 50 9.93 -12.41 30.48
N THR A 51 9.02 -13.21 29.93
CA THR A 51 7.68 -13.42 30.52
C THR A 51 7.72 -14.36 31.72
N SER A 52 8.69 -15.27 31.72
CA SER A 52 8.97 -16.20 32.80
C SER A 52 10.42 -16.68 32.66
N VAL A 53 10.94 -17.22 33.75
CA VAL A 53 12.26 -17.83 33.81
C VAL A 53 12.16 -19.23 34.39
N TYR A 54 13.16 -20.07 34.15
CA TYR A 54 13.20 -21.40 34.73
C TYR A 54 13.35 -21.33 36.27
N PRO A 55 12.93 -22.36 37.03
CA PRO A 55 12.84 -22.26 38.49
C PRO A 55 14.14 -21.86 39.20
N LYS A 56 15.29 -22.33 38.68
CA LYS A 56 16.62 -22.10 39.24
C LYS A 56 17.32 -20.84 38.73
N ASP A 57 16.66 -20.00 37.93
CA ASP A 57 17.26 -18.77 37.45
C ASP A 57 17.53 -17.80 38.61
N ILE A 58 18.75 -17.25 38.67
CA ILE A 58 19.12 -16.26 39.67
C ILE A 58 18.51 -14.88 39.37
N ASN A 59 18.19 -14.59 38.11
CA ASN A 59 17.65 -13.33 37.66
C ASN A 59 16.12 -13.34 37.76
N LYS A 60 15.62 -13.04 38.96
CA LYS A 60 14.19 -12.94 39.25
C LYS A 60 13.60 -11.63 38.70
N ALA A 61 12.27 -11.47 38.78
CA ALA A 61 11.58 -10.29 38.24
C ALA A 61 12.17 -8.95 38.72
N SER A 62 12.69 -8.90 39.95
CA SER A 62 13.25 -7.69 40.56
C SER A 62 14.50 -7.13 39.86
N VAL A 63 15.19 -7.90 39.02
CA VAL A 63 16.34 -7.37 38.25
C VAL A 63 15.90 -6.59 37.01
N TRP A 64 14.64 -6.72 36.60
CA TRP A 64 14.08 -6.02 35.46
C TRP A 64 13.37 -4.75 35.95
N PRO A 65 13.60 -3.57 35.34
CA PRO A 65 13.08 -2.30 35.84
C PRO A 65 11.56 -2.30 36.09
N ASP A 66 10.81 -2.90 35.16
CA ASP A 66 9.34 -2.98 35.22
C ASP A 66 8.86 -4.40 35.61
N GLY A 67 9.77 -5.33 35.88
CA GLY A 67 9.46 -6.74 36.07
C GLY A 67 9.34 -7.53 34.75
N PHE A 68 8.77 -8.74 34.82
CA PHE A 68 8.64 -9.65 33.69
C PHE A 68 7.55 -9.27 32.68
N GLY A 69 7.78 -9.56 31.40
CA GLY A 69 6.84 -9.38 30.30
C GLY A 69 6.66 -7.94 29.80
N TRP A 70 7.24 -6.95 30.48
CA TRP A 70 7.09 -5.54 30.15
C TRP A 70 8.03 -5.09 29.02
N LEU A 71 7.51 -4.22 28.16
CA LEU A 71 8.26 -3.58 27.08
C LEU A 71 9.35 -2.69 27.68
N SER A 72 10.60 -2.93 27.30
CA SER A 72 11.74 -2.15 27.79
C SER A 72 11.77 -0.77 27.12
N ASN A 73 12.60 0.14 27.64
CA ASN A 73 12.83 1.43 26.96
C ASN A 73 13.48 1.25 25.57
N ILE A 74 14.29 0.21 25.39
CA ILE A 74 14.82 -0.17 24.08
C ILE A 74 13.66 -0.57 23.15
N GLY A 75 12.71 -1.38 23.64
CA GLY A 75 11.54 -1.80 22.87
C GLY A 75 10.63 -0.64 22.48
N LYS A 76 10.46 0.36 23.34
CA LYS A 76 9.71 1.60 23.03
C LYS A 76 10.37 2.37 21.89
N ILE A 77 11.71 2.51 21.92
CA ILE A 77 12.46 3.18 20.85
C ILE A 77 12.34 2.42 19.53
N GLN A 78 12.47 1.10 19.54
CA GLN A 78 12.31 0.28 18.33
C GLN A 78 10.93 0.47 17.68
N GLN A 79 9.85 0.54 18.47
CA GLN A 79 8.51 0.78 17.94
C GLN A 79 8.33 2.21 17.44
N TYR A 80 8.97 3.18 18.09
CA TYR A 80 9.01 4.57 17.60
C TYR A 80 9.70 4.65 16.24
N GLU A 81 10.87 4.03 16.08
CA GLU A 81 11.62 3.97 14.82
C GLU A 81 10.84 3.25 13.72
N LEU A 82 10.16 2.15 14.05
CA LEU A 82 9.25 1.47 13.12
C LEU A 82 8.15 2.41 12.64
N GLY A 83 7.53 3.17 13.55
CA GLY A 83 6.52 4.18 13.21
C GLY A 83 7.07 5.27 12.29
N GLN A 84 8.28 5.77 12.53
CA GLN A 84 8.95 6.74 11.65
C GLN A 84 9.17 6.17 10.25
N TYR A 85 9.67 4.93 10.16
CA TYR A 85 9.87 4.24 8.88
C TYR A 85 8.56 4.07 8.12
N LEU A 86 7.48 3.61 8.78
CA LEU A 86 6.17 3.42 8.15
C LEU A 86 5.60 4.75 7.66
N ARG A 87 5.74 5.83 8.44
CA ARG A 87 5.32 7.17 8.02
C ARG A 87 6.06 7.63 6.76
N GLN A 88 7.37 7.44 6.70
CA GLN A 88 8.16 7.79 5.51
C GLN A 88 7.81 6.93 4.30
N ARG A 89 7.64 5.62 4.51
CA ARG A 89 7.34 4.65 3.45
C ARG A 89 5.99 4.90 2.77
N TYR A 90 4.99 5.30 3.54
CA TYR A 90 3.62 5.52 3.07
C TYR A 90 3.28 7.01 2.98
N ASP A 91 4.29 7.87 2.82
CA ASP A 91 4.07 9.28 2.51
C ASP A 91 3.24 9.42 1.22
N GLY A 92 2.28 10.34 1.24
CA GLY A 92 1.31 10.50 0.16
C GLY A 92 0.19 9.46 0.09
N PHE A 93 0.24 8.38 0.90
CA PHE A 93 -0.86 7.42 1.04
C PHE A 93 -1.72 7.69 2.28
N ILE A 94 -1.11 8.07 3.40
CA ILE A 94 -1.80 8.41 4.66
C ILE A 94 -1.85 9.93 4.88
N ASN A 95 -2.91 10.42 5.54
CA ASN A 95 -3.03 11.85 5.85
C ASN A 95 -1.81 12.37 6.63
N THR A 96 -1.22 13.47 6.16
CA THR A 96 0.01 14.00 6.73
C THR A 96 -0.20 14.98 7.88
N SER A 97 -1.38 15.57 7.99
CA SER A 97 -1.68 16.69 8.91
C SER A 97 -2.15 16.23 10.29
N HIS A 98 -2.94 15.16 10.37
CA HIS A 98 -3.47 14.61 11.61
C HIS A 98 -3.82 13.13 11.46
N TYR A 99 -3.95 12.44 12.59
CA TYR A 99 -4.44 11.07 12.64
C TYR A 99 -5.93 10.99 12.29
N ASN A 100 -6.29 10.06 11.41
CA ASN A 100 -7.68 9.74 11.07
C ASN A 100 -7.99 8.27 11.42
N HIS A 101 -8.94 8.04 12.33
CA HIS A 101 -9.32 6.71 12.80
C HIS A 101 -10.11 5.88 11.77
N GLU A 102 -10.61 6.52 10.71
CA GLU A 102 -11.25 5.84 9.58
C GLU A 102 -10.19 5.29 8.59
N GLU A 103 -8.99 5.87 8.57
CA GLU A 103 -7.87 5.46 7.70
C GLU A 103 -6.94 4.45 8.39
N ILE A 104 -6.70 4.62 9.68
CA ILE A 104 -5.71 3.84 10.45
C ILE A 104 -6.40 3.13 11.60
N SER A 105 -6.22 1.82 11.68
CA SER A 105 -6.66 0.98 12.79
C SER A 105 -5.48 0.18 13.35
N VAL A 106 -5.38 0.10 14.67
CA VAL A 106 -4.42 -0.73 15.39
C VAL A 106 -5.22 -1.66 16.29
N GLN A 107 -4.90 -2.96 16.26
CA GLN A 107 -5.56 -4.03 17.01
C GLN A 107 -4.54 -4.78 17.85
#